data_AF-A0A2T1LV44-F1
#
_entry.id   AF-A0A2T1LV44-F1
#
_cell.length_a   1.000
_cell.length_b   1.000
_cell.length_c   1.000
_cell.angle_alpha   90.00
_cell.angle_beta   90.00
_cell.angle_gamma   90.00
#
_symmetry.space_group_name_H-M   'P 1'
#
loop_
_entity.id
_entity.type
_entity.pdbx_description
1 polymer ?
#
loop_
_entity_poly.entity_id
_entity_poly.type
_entity_poly.pdbx_seq_one_letter_code
_entity_poly.pdbx_strand_id
1 'polypeptide(L)'
;MDTVGLDSLNQYTIVNTIISLLLGISLSAASGFRVFIPLLIMSLAALTGFLDLPTNFDWVGSNESLIVFAVASFLEIGAYYIPILDHVLDTIATPLAAAVGAFITASTVPPDMNPLIQWTLAIIAGGGSAGLIKSLTSIFRIGSTTATGGLANPIFATLELISSIALSVLAIALPIFAGFLVLGLFLYGGLRVRRLLLKRKIHTTPST
;
A
#
# COMPACT_ATOMS: atom_id res chain seq x y z
N MET A 1 -1.27 41.68 -9.59
CA MET A 1 -0.98 40.30 -9.20
C MET A 1 -1.57 39.47 -10.31
N ASP A 2 -0.73 39.21 -11.30
CA ASP A 2 -1.17 39.03 -12.68
C ASP A 2 -1.52 37.55 -12.90
N THR A 3 -2.42 37.26 -13.84
CA THR A 3 -2.97 35.92 -14.09
C THR A 3 -1.90 34.82 -14.26
N VAL A 4 -0.73 35.18 -14.78
CA VAL A 4 0.46 34.31 -14.91
C VAL A 4 0.97 33.78 -13.56
N GLY A 5 0.84 34.55 -12.49
CA GLY A 5 1.21 34.12 -11.13
C GLY A 5 0.21 33.13 -10.52
N LEU A 6 -1.07 33.22 -10.90
CA LEU A 6 -2.10 32.27 -10.44
C LEU A 6 -2.01 30.93 -11.19
N ASP A 7 -1.73 30.97 -12.49
CA ASP A 7 -1.58 29.76 -13.32
C ASP A 7 -0.38 28.92 -12.91
N SER A 8 0.75 29.57 -12.60
CA SER A 8 1.94 28.89 -12.09
C SER A 8 1.70 28.25 -10.72
N LEU A 9 1.10 28.98 -9.75
CA LEU A 9 0.76 28.43 -8.43
C LEU A 9 -0.19 27.23 -8.51
N ASN A 10 -1.20 27.29 -9.38
CA ASN A 10 -2.11 26.16 -9.62
C ASN A 10 -1.36 24.95 -10.19
N GLN A 11 -0.45 25.16 -11.15
CA GLN A 11 0.34 24.10 -11.75
C GLN A 11 1.24 23.40 -10.71
N TYR A 12 1.92 24.16 -9.84
CA TYR A 12 2.72 23.58 -8.75
C TYR A 12 1.88 22.77 -7.77
N THR A 13 0.68 23.26 -7.44
CA THR A 13 -0.25 22.57 -6.53
C THR A 13 -0.72 21.24 -7.11
N ILE A 14 -1.05 21.20 -8.40
CA ILE A 14 -1.47 19.98 -9.10
C ILE A 14 -0.34 18.96 -9.14
N VAL A 15 0.87 19.37 -9.51
CA VAL A 15 2.04 18.46 -9.58
C VAL A 15 2.34 17.87 -8.21
N ASN A 16 2.35 18.68 -7.16
CA ASN A 16 2.57 18.21 -5.78
C ASN A 16 1.47 17.23 -5.34
N THR A 17 0.21 17.51 -5.67
CA THR A 17 -0.92 16.62 -5.37
C THR A 17 -0.76 15.26 -6.04
N ILE A 18 -0.33 15.22 -7.30
CA ILE A 18 -0.09 13.97 -8.03
C ILE A 18 1.05 13.20 -7.36
N ILE A 19 2.18 13.85 -7.03
CA ILE A 19 3.32 13.21 -6.37
C ILE A 19 2.92 12.63 -5.02
N SER A 20 2.19 13.40 -4.21
CA SER A 20 1.60 13.00 -2.93
C SER A 20 0.68 11.78 -3.04
N LEU A 21 -0.12 11.72 -4.10
CA LEU A 21 -1.02 10.60 -4.35
C LEU A 21 -0.25 9.35 -4.80
N LEU A 22 0.77 9.51 -5.66
CA LEU A 22 1.65 8.41 -6.07
C LEU A 22 2.40 7.85 -4.86
N LEU A 23 2.94 8.71 -3.99
CA LEU A 23 3.55 8.33 -2.71
C LEU A 23 2.57 7.51 -1.85
N GLY A 24 1.37 8.05 -1.64
CA GLY A 24 0.33 7.43 -0.81
C GLY A 24 -0.12 6.06 -1.33
N ILE A 25 -0.36 5.95 -2.64
CA ILE A 25 -0.74 4.69 -3.31
C ILE A 25 0.39 3.66 -3.19
N SER A 26 1.65 4.08 -3.34
CA SER A 26 2.80 3.16 -3.25
C SER A 26 3.06 2.67 -1.83
N LEU A 27 3.05 3.55 -0.83
CA LEU A 27 3.14 3.14 0.57
C LEU A 27 1.93 2.30 1.00
N SER A 28 0.74 2.63 0.48
CA SER A 28 -0.46 1.81 0.69
C SER A 28 -0.30 0.41 0.11
N ALA A 29 0.13 0.29 -1.15
CA ALA A 29 0.43 -1.01 -1.76
C ALA A 29 1.49 -1.78 -0.95
N ALA A 30 2.52 -1.10 -0.43
CA ALA A 30 3.51 -1.70 0.45
C ALA A 30 2.89 -2.28 1.74
N SER A 31 1.83 -1.62 2.26
CA SER A 31 1.10 -2.06 3.47
C SER A 31 0.27 -3.32 3.25
N GLY A 32 -0.05 -3.63 1.99
CA GLY A 32 -0.66 -4.90 1.62
C GLY A 32 0.27 -6.11 1.76
N PHE A 33 1.59 -5.93 1.76
CA PHE A 33 2.54 -7.02 2.04
C PHE A 33 2.73 -7.21 3.55
N ARG A 34 2.93 -6.10 4.27
CA ARG A 34 3.10 -6.04 5.73
C ARG A 34 2.48 -4.75 6.21
N VAL A 35 1.61 -4.83 7.21
CA VAL A 35 0.78 -3.70 7.65
C VAL A 35 1.62 -2.65 8.35
N PHE A 36 2.52 -3.08 9.25
CA PHE A 36 3.21 -2.14 10.15
C PHE A 36 4.55 -1.66 9.60
N ILE A 37 5.21 -2.44 8.75
CA ILE A 37 6.52 -2.09 8.18
C ILE A 37 6.50 -0.75 7.41
N PRO A 38 5.52 -0.46 6.53
CA PRO A 38 5.45 0.82 5.83
C PRO A 38 5.12 1.97 6.78
N LEU A 39 4.32 1.74 7.82
CA LEU A 39 4.04 2.74 8.85
C LEU A 39 5.29 3.09 9.65
N LEU A 40 6.11 2.10 10.00
CA LEU A 40 7.41 2.32 10.64
C LEU A 40 8.33 3.16 9.74
N ILE A 41 8.41 2.82 8.45
CA ILE A 41 9.24 3.55 7.49
C ILE A 41 8.70 4.98 7.26
N MET A 42 7.38 5.15 7.16
CA MET A 42 6.71 6.45 7.04
C MET A 42 6.94 7.32 8.28
N SER A 43 6.82 6.75 9.48
CA SER A 43 7.10 7.43 10.75
C SER A 43 8.55 7.85 10.87
N LEU A 44 9.49 6.97 10.49
CA LEU A 44 10.92 7.31 10.48
C LEU A 44 11.22 8.45 9.49
N ALA A 45 10.64 8.40 8.28
CA ALA A 45 10.81 9.45 7.28
C ALA A 45 10.21 10.79 7.73
N ALA A 46 9.06 10.77 8.39
CA ALA A 46 8.44 11.96 8.95
C ALA A 46 9.29 12.55 10.09
N LEU A 47 9.75 11.71 11.03
CA LEU A 47 10.59 12.13 12.15
C LEU A 47 11.94 12.73 11.70
N THR A 48 12.49 12.23 10.59
CA THR A 48 13.79 12.67 10.03
C THR A 48 13.67 13.81 9.02
N GLY A 49 12.45 14.26 8.70
CA GLY A 49 12.19 15.35 7.75
C GLY A 49 12.31 14.97 6.28
N PHE A 50 12.31 13.67 5.94
CA PHE A 50 12.23 13.21 4.54
C PHE A 50 10.79 13.16 4.01
N LEU A 51 9.78 13.25 4.90
CA LEU A 51 8.37 13.25 4.54
C LEU A 51 7.61 14.27 5.39
N ASP A 52 7.08 15.31 4.75
CA ASP A 52 6.21 16.28 5.43
C ASP A 52 4.77 15.76 5.47
N LEU A 53 4.19 15.72 6.68
CA LEU A 53 2.80 15.32 6.90
C LEU A 53 1.94 16.54 7.28
N PRO A 54 0.66 16.57 6.90
CA PRO A 54 -0.29 17.58 7.37
C PRO A 54 -0.38 17.62 8.91
N THR A 55 -0.72 18.78 9.49
CA THR A 55 -0.77 18.98 10.95
C THR A 55 -1.64 17.94 11.69
N ASN A 56 -2.71 17.45 11.08
CA ASN A 56 -3.58 16.43 11.65
C ASN A 56 -2.98 15.01 11.64
N PHE A 57 -1.89 14.78 10.91
CA PHE A 57 -1.14 13.53 10.82
C PHE A 57 0.31 13.65 11.31
N ASP A 58 0.74 14.83 11.73
CA ASP A 58 2.11 15.09 12.19
C ASP A 58 2.54 14.20 13.37
N TRP A 59 1.58 13.75 14.17
CA TRP A 59 1.81 12.78 15.26
C TRP A 59 2.48 11.49 14.77
N VAL A 60 2.34 11.10 13.50
CA VAL A 60 3.02 9.92 12.94
C VAL A 60 4.54 10.09 13.00
N GLY A 61 5.05 11.31 12.85
CA GLY A 61 6.47 11.65 12.94
C GLY A 61 6.97 11.85 14.37
N SER A 62 6.27 11.34 15.39
CA SER A 62 6.69 11.42 16.80
C SER A 62 7.51 10.22 17.25
N ASN A 63 8.33 10.39 18.30
CA ASN A 63 9.11 9.31 18.90
C ASN A 63 8.20 8.19 19.45
N GLU A 64 7.06 8.57 20.01
CA GLU A 64 6.06 7.64 20.56
C GLU A 64 5.49 6.76 19.45
N SER A 65 5.12 7.35 18.32
CA SER A 65 4.60 6.61 17.17
C SER A 65 5.64 5.69 16.55
N LEU A 66 6.89 6.16 16.44
CA LEU A 66 7.99 5.35 15.95
C LEU A 66 8.18 4.08 16.81
N ILE A 67 8.17 4.22 18.14
CA ILE A 67 8.29 3.08 19.06
C ILE A 67 7.12 2.11 18.88
N VAL A 68 5.88 2.62 18.82
CA VAL A 68 4.69 1.79 18.63
C VAL A 68 4.76 1.01 17.32
N PHE A 69 5.09 1.68 16.21
CA PHE A 69 5.23 1.01 14.92
C PHE A 69 6.41 0.04 14.90
N ALA A 70 7.52 0.34 15.57
CA ALA A 70 8.66 -0.57 15.66
C ALA A 70 8.31 -1.86 16.41
N VAL A 71 7.62 -1.75 17.56
CA VAL A 71 7.14 -2.90 18.31
C VAL A 71 6.13 -3.69 17.48
N ALA A 72 5.17 -3.02 16.85
CA ALA A 72 4.17 -3.66 16.00
C ALA A 72 4.80 -4.39 14.80
N SER A 73 5.79 -3.79 14.15
CA SER A 73 6.57 -4.41 13.07
C SER A 73 7.37 -5.62 13.55
N PHE A 74 7.98 -5.55 14.75
CA PHE A 74 8.72 -6.68 15.30
C PHE A 74 7.79 -7.86 15.61
N LEU A 75 6.64 -7.60 16.23
CA LEU A 75 5.61 -8.60 16.48
C LEU A 75 5.05 -9.17 15.18
N GLU A 76 4.81 -8.32 14.19
CA GLU A 76 4.38 -8.75 12.85
C GLU A 76 5.41 -9.68 12.21
N ILE A 77 6.69 -9.30 12.19
CA ILE A 77 7.75 -10.17 11.65
C ILE A 77 7.72 -11.52 12.35
N GLY A 78 7.79 -11.54 13.69
CA GLY A 78 7.85 -12.78 14.47
C GLY A 78 6.61 -13.67 14.30
N ALA A 79 5.41 -13.09 14.26
CA ALA A 79 4.17 -13.83 14.13
C ALA A 79 4.06 -14.60 12.80
N TYR A 80 4.56 -14.04 11.69
CA TYR A 80 4.52 -14.71 10.38
C TYR A 80 5.46 -15.92 10.25
N TYR A 81 6.39 -16.13 11.19
CA TYR A 81 7.22 -17.33 11.24
C TYR A 81 6.63 -18.46 12.10
N ILE A 82 5.53 -18.20 12.82
CA ILE A 82 4.89 -19.18 13.73
C ILE A 82 3.55 -19.61 13.11
N PRO A 83 3.37 -20.89 12.70
CA PRO A 83 2.22 -21.37 11.91
C PRO A 83 0.82 -21.25 12.54
N ILE A 84 0.70 -20.89 13.82
CA ILE A 84 -0.60 -20.64 14.46
C ILE A 84 -0.88 -19.14 14.47
N LEU A 85 0.16 -18.34 14.74
CA LEU A 85 0.04 -16.89 14.83
C LEU A 85 -0.12 -16.28 13.44
N ASP A 86 0.50 -16.86 12.41
CA ASP A 86 0.40 -16.36 11.03
C ASP A 86 -1.04 -16.46 10.49
N HIS A 87 -1.80 -17.52 10.79
CA HIS A 87 -3.20 -17.66 10.37
C HIS A 87 -4.13 -16.65 11.04
N VAL A 88 -3.96 -16.44 12.35
CA VAL A 88 -4.75 -15.43 13.09
C VAL A 88 -4.40 -14.03 12.58
N LEU A 89 -3.12 -13.75 12.43
CA LEU A 89 -2.65 -12.44 12.00
C LEU A 89 -3.05 -12.16 10.54
N ASP A 90 -3.02 -13.13 9.63
CA ASP A 90 -3.44 -12.93 8.23
C ASP A 90 -4.93 -12.55 8.13
N THR A 91 -5.76 -13.17 8.97
CA THR A 91 -7.21 -12.90 9.06
C THR A 91 -7.47 -11.45 9.49
N ILE A 92 -6.73 -10.95 10.49
CA ILE A 92 -6.86 -9.59 10.99
C ILE A 92 -6.17 -8.58 10.06
N ALA A 93 -5.03 -8.96 9.50
CA ALA A 93 -4.22 -8.11 8.64
C ALA A 93 -4.92 -7.78 7.33
N THR A 94 -5.85 -8.62 6.85
CA THR A 94 -6.59 -8.35 5.61
C THR A 94 -7.45 -7.08 5.66
N PRO A 95 -8.41 -6.93 6.59
CA PRO A 95 -9.16 -5.69 6.74
C PRO A 95 -8.27 -4.55 7.26
N LEU A 96 -7.27 -4.86 8.09
CA LEU A 96 -6.37 -3.86 8.65
C LEU A 96 -5.48 -3.22 7.57
N ALA A 97 -4.98 -3.99 6.60
CA ALA A 97 -4.20 -3.47 5.49
C ALA A 97 -4.99 -2.45 4.68
N ALA A 98 -6.28 -2.71 4.40
CA ALA A 98 -7.12 -1.74 3.71
C ALA A 98 -7.32 -0.46 4.54
N ALA A 99 -7.54 -0.57 5.84
CA ALA A 99 -7.68 0.58 6.72
C ALA A 99 -6.38 1.41 6.80
N VAL A 100 -5.23 0.74 6.95
CA VAL A 100 -3.90 1.36 6.99
C VAL A 100 -3.55 1.98 5.65
N GLY A 101 -3.84 1.31 4.54
CA GLY A 101 -3.63 1.86 3.20
C GLY A 101 -4.45 3.14 2.96
N ALA A 102 -5.69 3.18 3.45
CA ALA A 102 -6.49 4.38 3.43
C ALA A 102 -5.90 5.48 4.32
N PHE A 103 -5.53 5.15 5.55
CA PHE A 103 -4.87 6.09 6.46
C PHE A 103 -3.60 6.71 5.85
N ILE A 104 -2.70 5.89 5.29
CA ILE A 104 -1.48 6.34 4.63
C ILE A 104 -1.82 7.34 3.53
N THR A 105 -2.75 6.99 2.62
CA THR A 105 -3.09 7.88 1.51
C THR A 105 -3.78 9.16 2.00
N ALA A 106 -4.63 9.09 3.02
CA ALA A 106 -5.23 10.26 3.64
C ALA A 106 -4.17 11.18 4.27
N SER A 107 -3.09 10.61 4.81
CA SER A 107 -2.00 11.36 5.44
C SER A 107 -1.01 12.00 4.47
N THR A 108 -1.00 11.60 3.20
CA THR A 108 -0.01 12.08 2.22
C THR A 108 -0.58 13.11 1.25
N VAL A 109 -1.91 13.21 1.14
CA VAL A 109 -2.56 14.21 0.28
C VAL A 109 -2.44 15.63 0.88
N PRO A 110 -2.53 16.68 0.04
CA PRO A 110 -2.43 18.07 0.50
C PRO A 110 -3.42 18.43 1.63
N PRO A 111 -3.01 19.29 2.58
CA PRO A 111 -3.83 19.64 3.75
C PRO A 111 -5.13 20.37 3.41
N ASP A 112 -5.14 21.16 2.33
CA ASP A 112 -6.30 21.96 1.92
C ASP A 112 -7.30 21.19 1.04
N MET A 113 -7.07 19.89 0.85
CA MET A 113 -7.97 19.05 0.07
C MET A 113 -9.32 18.90 0.80
N ASN A 114 -10.42 18.99 0.04
CA ASN A 114 -11.75 18.75 0.59
C ASN A 114 -11.80 17.37 1.30
N PRO A 115 -12.25 17.29 2.57
CA PRO A 115 -12.25 16.04 3.33
C PRO A 115 -12.99 14.89 2.65
N LEU A 116 -14.08 15.18 1.94
CA LEU A 116 -14.83 14.16 1.20
C LEU A 116 -13.98 13.56 0.08
N ILE A 117 -13.24 14.40 -0.66
CA ILE A 117 -12.35 13.96 -1.75
C ILE A 117 -11.16 13.20 -1.18
N GLN A 118 -10.53 13.74 -0.13
CA GLN A 118 -9.42 13.11 0.57
C GLN A 118 -9.77 11.69 1.01
N TRP A 119 -10.87 11.51 1.74
CA TRP A 119 -11.26 10.20 2.24
C TRP A 119 -11.76 9.26 1.14
N THR A 120 -12.39 9.80 0.09
CA THR A 120 -12.77 9.01 -1.09
C THR A 120 -11.52 8.44 -1.79
N LEU A 121 -10.51 9.28 -2.04
CA LEU A 121 -9.24 8.85 -2.62
C LEU A 121 -8.49 7.90 -1.68
N ALA A 122 -8.48 8.20 -0.39
CA ALA A 122 -7.86 7.36 0.62
C ALA A 122 -8.46 5.95 0.61
N ILE A 123 -9.78 5.81 0.66
CA ILE A 123 -10.44 4.50 0.70
C ILE A 123 -10.25 3.76 -0.63
N ILE A 124 -10.47 4.43 -1.77
CA ILE A 124 -10.44 3.78 -3.08
C ILE A 124 -9.00 3.50 -3.52
N ALA A 125 -8.17 4.54 -3.59
CA ALA A 125 -6.80 4.43 -4.08
C ALA A 125 -5.89 3.84 -3.01
N GLY A 126 -5.98 4.32 -1.77
CA GLY A 126 -5.23 3.77 -0.66
C GLY A 126 -5.73 2.38 -0.28
N GLY A 127 -6.87 2.29 0.40
CA GLY A 127 -7.39 1.03 0.92
C GLY A 127 -7.59 -0.04 -0.14
N GLY A 128 -8.01 0.34 -1.35
CA GLY A 128 -8.07 -0.55 -2.51
C GLY A 128 -6.69 -1.12 -2.88
N SER A 129 -5.64 -0.30 -2.96
CA SER A 129 -4.29 -0.78 -3.32
C SER A 129 -3.74 -1.77 -2.30
N ALA A 130 -3.82 -1.43 -1.00
CA ALA A 130 -3.39 -2.32 0.08
C ALA A 130 -4.20 -3.62 0.10
N GLY A 131 -5.53 -3.51 0.03
CA GLY A 131 -6.43 -4.65 0.04
C GLY A 131 -6.21 -5.59 -1.14
N LEU A 132 -5.93 -5.06 -2.34
CA LEU A 132 -5.61 -5.86 -3.52
C LEU A 132 -4.30 -6.63 -3.34
N ILE A 133 -3.22 -5.97 -2.92
CA ILE A 133 -1.94 -6.63 -2.68
C ILE A 133 -2.06 -7.69 -1.58
N LYS A 134 -2.76 -7.37 -0.48
CA LYS A 134 -2.95 -8.31 0.63
C LYS A 134 -3.78 -9.53 0.23
N SER A 135 -4.84 -9.33 -0.55
CA SER A 135 -5.65 -10.43 -1.07
C SER A 135 -4.83 -11.33 -2.01
N LEU A 136 -4.01 -10.74 -2.89
CA LEU A 136 -3.15 -11.50 -3.81
C LEU A 136 -2.12 -12.35 -3.06
N THR A 137 -1.45 -11.77 -2.07
CA THR A 137 -0.44 -12.49 -1.25
C THR A 137 -1.06 -13.61 -0.43
N SER A 138 -2.22 -13.39 0.19
CA SER A 138 -2.95 -14.44 0.92
C SER A 138 -3.35 -15.61 -0.01
N ILE A 139 -3.82 -15.33 -1.23
CA ILE A 139 -4.09 -16.38 -2.24
C ILE A 139 -2.83 -17.20 -2.56
N PHE A 140 -1.67 -16.54 -2.75
CA PHE A 140 -0.41 -17.25 -3.01
C PHE A 140 0.02 -18.10 -1.81
N ARG A 141 -0.13 -17.61 -0.57
CA ARG A 141 0.17 -18.36 0.65
C ARG A 141 -0.73 -19.59 0.81
N ILE A 142 -2.02 -19.46 0.56
CA ILE A 142 -2.97 -20.58 0.61
C ILE A 142 -2.58 -21.65 -0.42
N GLY A 143 -2.32 -21.25 -1.66
CA GLY A 143 -1.90 -22.17 -2.73
C GLY A 143 -0.56 -22.83 -2.44
N SER A 144 0.37 -22.13 -1.80
CA SER A 144 1.67 -22.69 -1.43
C SER A 144 1.59 -23.62 -0.22
N THR A 145 0.78 -23.26 0.78
CA THR A 145 0.56 -24.08 1.98
C THR A 145 -0.04 -25.43 1.58
N THR A 146 -1.05 -25.43 0.71
CA THR A 146 -1.68 -26.68 0.23
C THR A 146 -0.72 -27.54 -0.60
N ALA A 147 0.18 -26.92 -1.38
CA ALA A 147 1.15 -27.66 -2.19
C ALA A 147 2.37 -28.18 -1.40
N THR A 148 2.80 -27.48 -0.35
CA THR A 148 4.08 -27.75 0.35
C THR A 148 3.92 -28.20 1.80
N GLY A 149 2.70 -28.29 2.31
CA GLY A 149 2.44 -28.56 3.73
C GLY A 149 2.92 -27.44 4.66
N GLY A 150 3.03 -26.20 4.16
CA GLY A 150 3.45 -25.02 4.93
C GLY A 150 4.97 -24.79 4.98
N LEU A 151 5.79 -25.66 4.37
CA LEU A 151 7.26 -25.49 4.35
C LEU A 151 7.72 -24.23 3.61
N ALA A 152 6.92 -23.72 2.68
CA ALA A 152 7.21 -22.50 1.94
C ALA A 152 6.79 -21.21 2.67
N ASN A 153 6.00 -21.29 3.75
CA ASN A 153 5.46 -20.11 4.43
C ASN A 153 6.54 -19.13 4.92
N PRO A 154 7.68 -19.57 5.49
CA PRO A 154 8.77 -18.68 5.86
C PRO A 154 9.40 -17.94 4.67
N ILE A 155 9.45 -18.57 3.50
CA ILE A 155 9.98 -17.97 2.27
C ILE A 155 9.05 -16.84 1.81
N PHE A 156 7.75 -17.11 1.73
CA PHE A 156 6.76 -16.08 1.38
C PHE A 156 6.74 -14.94 2.39
N ALA A 157 6.77 -15.25 3.70
CA ALA A 157 6.85 -14.25 4.76
C ALA A 157 8.06 -13.32 4.59
N THR A 158 9.21 -13.87 4.19
CA THR A 158 10.44 -13.11 3.93
C THR A 158 10.32 -12.26 2.67
N LEU A 159 9.72 -12.79 1.59
CA LEU A 159 9.48 -12.05 0.35
C LEU A 159 8.52 -10.87 0.57
N GLU A 160 7.46 -11.07 1.34
CA GLU A 160 6.52 -10.01 1.73
C GLU A 160 7.23 -8.92 2.54
N LEU A 161 8.08 -9.30 3.49
CA LEU A 161 8.88 -8.35 4.28
C LEU A 161 9.82 -7.52 3.39
N ILE A 162 10.60 -8.17 2.52
CA ILE A 162 11.53 -7.50 1.61
C ILE A 162 10.77 -6.58 0.66
N SER A 163 9.65 -7.05 0.09
CA SER A 163 8.82 -6.26 -0.83
C SER A 163 8.23 -5.02 -0.15
N SER A 164 7.77 -5.17 1.10
CA SER A 164 7.24 -4.06 1.90
C SER A 164 8.30 -3.01 2.19
N ILE A 165 9.49 -3.42 2.66
CA ILE A 165 10.61 -2.51 2.93
C ILE A 165 11.04 -1.81 1.64
N ALA A 166 11.31 -2.57 0.58
CA ALA A 166 11.81 -2.06 -0.68
C ALA A 166 10.84 -1.06 -1.32
N LEU A 167 9.55 -1.41 -1.37
CA LEU A 167 8.54 -0.51 -1.95
C LEU A 167 8.32 0.74 -1.09
N SER A 168 8.37 0.63 0.24
CA SER A 168 8.19 1.79 1.12
C SER A 168 9.36 2.77 1.01
N VAL A 169 10.59 2.27 1.02
CA VAL A 169 11.79 3.09 0.81
C VAL A 169 11.76 3.72 -0.58
N LEU A 170 11.41 2.96 -1.61
CA LEU A 170 11.29 3.47 -2.97
C LEU A 170 10.20 4.53 -3.12
N ALA A 171 9.06 4.37 -2.43
CA ALA A 171 7.96 5.32 -2.44
C ALA A 171 8.34 6.67 -1.85
N ILE A 172 9.15 6.68 -0.80
CA ILE A 172 9.61 7.91 -0.15
C ILE A 172 10.76 8.54 -0.95
N ALA A 173 11.73 7.74 -1.41
CA ALA A 173 12.88 8.24 -2.14
C ALA A 173 12.54 8.71 -3.56
N LEU A 174 11.69 7.98 -4.28
CA LEU A 174 11.33 8.23 -5.68
C LEU A 174 9.82 8.00 -5.91
N PRO A 175 8.94 8.89 -5.41
CA PRO A 175 7.49 8.67 -5.42
C PRO A 175 6.91 8.47 -6.82
N ILE A 176 7.42 9.21 -7.80
CA ILE A 176 6.98 9.11 -9.20
C ILE A 176 7.24 7.70 -9.74
N PHE A 177 8.46 7.19 -9.54
CA PHE A 177 8.83 5.87 -10.03
C PHE A 177 8.06 4.76 -9.32
N ALA A 178 7.96 4.83 -7.99
CA ALA A 178 7.19 3.87 -7.20
C ALA A 178 5.70 3.85 -7.59
N GLY A 179 5.11 5.03 -7.81
CA GLY A 179 3.71 5.17 -8.20
C GLY A 179 3.43 4.53 -9.54
N PHE A 180 4.23 4.84 -10.56
CA PHE A 180 4.08 4.22 -11.87
C PHE A 180 4.36 2.71 -11.86
N LEU A 181 5.30 2.24 -11.04
CA LEU A 181 5.54 0.82 -10.85
C LEU A 181 4.26 0.12 -10.33
N VAL A 182 3.65 0.64 -9.27
CA VAL A 182 2.43 0.07 -8.68
C VAL A 182 1.25 0.12 -9.64
N LEU A 183 1.00 1.28 -10.25
CA LEU A 183 -0.08 1.45 -11.24
C LEU A 183 0.13 0.54 -12.45
N GLY A 184 1.37 0.39 -12.92
CA GLY A 184 1.74 -0.51 -14.01
C GLY A 184 1.48 -1.98 -13.66
N LEU A 185 1.83 -2.41 -12.45
CA LEU A 185 1.55 -3.77 -11.96
C LEU A 185 0.04 -4.04 -11.89
N PHE A 186 -0.75 -3.08 -11.38
CA PHE A 186 -2.21 -3.21 -11.33
C PHE A 186 -2.84 -3.25 -12.72
N LEU A 187 -2.42 -2.37 -13.63
CA LEU A 187 -2.89 -2.37 -15.01
C LEU A 187 -2.56 -3.69 -15.70
N TYR A 188 -1.31 -4.14 -15.58
CA TYR A 188 -0.87 -5.40 -16.16
C TYR A 188 -1.67 -6.59 -15.61
N GLY A 189 -1.84 -6.67 -14.28
CA GLY A 189 -2.63 -7.71 -13.62
C GLY A 189 -4.10 -7.70 -14.07
N GLY A 190 -4.74 -6.53 -14.08
CA GLY A 190 -6.13 -6.35 -14.53
C GLY A 190 -6.33 -6.74 -15.99
N LEU A 191 -5.41 -6.35 -16.88
CA LEU A 191 -5.45 -6.74 -18.30
C LEU A 191 -5.28 -8.26 -18.47
N ARG A 192 -4.41 -8.90 -17.69
CA ARG A 192 -4.22 -10.36 -17.72
C ARG A 192 -5.49 -11.09 -17.28
N VAL A 193 -6.08 -10.70 -16.16
CA VAL A 193 -7.34 -11.29 -15.67
C VAL A 193 -8.46 -11.10 -16.69
N ARG A 194 -8.63 -9.89 -17.22
CA ARG A 194 -9.63 -9.61 -18.26
C ARG A 194 -9.46 -10.51 -19.49
N ARG A 195 -8.22 -10.68 -19.99
CA ARG A 195 -7.94 -11.56 -21.13
C ARG A 195 -8.31 -13.03 -20.84
N LEU A 196 -8.07 -13.51 -19.63
CA LEU A 196 -8.41 -14.89 -19.23
C LEU A 196 -9.93 -15.09 -19.13
N LEU A 197 -10.66 -14.12 -18.57
CA LEU A 197 -12.12 -14.17 -18.47
C LEU A 197 -12.78 -14.10 -19.85
N LEU A 198 -12.26 -13.26 -20.76
CA LEU A 198 -12.76 -13.16 -22.13
C LEU A 198 -12.54 -14.44 -22.95
N LYS A 199 -11.40 -15.14 -22.76
CA LYS A 199 -11.15 -16.44 -23.41
C LYS A 199 -12.13 -17.53 -22.97
N ARG A 200 -12.56 -17.53 -21.69
CA ARG A 200 -13.54 -18.51 -21.18
C ARG A 200 -14.93 -18.34 -21.81
N LYS A 201 -15.34 -17.11 -22.14
CA LYS A 201 -16.68 -16.82 -22.71
C LYS A 201 -16.87 -17.32 -24.15
N ILE A 202 -15.79 -17.60 -24.87
CA ILE A 202 -15.81 -18.08 -26.27
C ILE A 202 -16.00 -19.61 -26.35
N HIS A 203 -15.72 -20.35 -25.28
CA HIS A 203 -15.79 -21.82 -25.26
C HIS A 203 -17.12 -22.41 -24.75
N THR A 204 -18.14 -21.58 -24.50
CA THR A 204 -19.43 -22.02 -23.91
C THR A 204 -20.65 -21.79 -24.81
N THR A 205 -20.50 -21.69 -26.14
CA THR A 205 -21.64 -21.83 -27.06
C THR A 205 -21.85 -23.31 -27.40
N PRO A 206 -22.96 -23.94 -26.98
CA PRO A 206 -23.24 -25.32 -27.35
C PRO A 206 -23.61 -25.37 -28.84
N SER A 207 -22.98 -26.30 -29.56
CA SER A 207 -23.40 -26.70 -30.90
C SER A 207 -24.79 -27.36 -30.79
N THR A 208 -25.79 -26.70 -31.37
CA THR A 208 -27.12 -27.27 -31.64
C THR A 208 -27.04 -28.35 -32.71
#